data_AF-A0A1F9TYR2-F1
#
_entry.id   AF-A0A1F9TYR2-F1
#
_cell.length_a   1.000
_cell.length_b   1.000
_cell.length_c   1.000
_cell.angle_alpha   90.00
_cell.angle_beta   90.00
_cell.angle_gamma   90.00
#
_symmetry.space_group_name_H-M   'P 1'
#
loop_
_entity.id
_entity.type
_entity.pdbx_description
1 polymer ?
#
loop_
_entity_poly.entity_id
_entity_poly.type
_entity_poly.pdbx_seq_one_letter_code
_entity_poly.pdbx_strand_id
1 'polypeptide(L)' 'MGPKHQKCALTCLKDGAPMGLLSKDGSVYLLIEDHDAKQPYLDLKALAGEQVKVKGKVFLKGGVQAIQVLSSQKAG' A
#
# COMPACT_ATOMS: atom_id res chain seq x y z
N MET A 1 -8.54 3.60 -10.53
CA MET A 1 -8.51 3.94 -9.07
C MET A 1 -8.57 5.45 -8.92
N GLY A 2 -9.04 6.00 -7.78
CA GLY A 2 -9.18 7.45 -7.57
C GLY A 2 -10.30 7.84 -6.58
N PRO A 3 -10.61 9.14 -6.40
CA PRO A 3 -11.47 9.64 -5.32
C PRO A 3 -12.86 8.99 -5.25
N LYS A 4 -13.47 8.69 -6.40
CA LYS A 4 -14.77 8.01 -6.48
C LYS A 4 -14.79 6.60 -5.89
N HIS A 5 -13.63 5.94 -5.79
CA HIS A 5 -13.48 4.58 -5.27
C HIS A 5 -12.81 4.54 -3.90
N GLN A 6 -12.50 5.70 -3.30
CA GLN A 6 -11.84 5.80 -1.99
C GLN A 6 -12.68 5.13 -0.91
N LYS A 7 -13.99 5.39 -0.86
CA LYS A 7 -14.89 4.76 0.13
C LYS A 7 -14.89 3.23 0.03
N CYS A 8 -14.99 2.70 -1.19
CA CYS A 8 -14.94 1.26 -1.42
C CYS A 8 -13.59 0.67 -0.97
N ALA A 9 -12.47 1.32 -1.34
CA ALA A 9 -11.13 0.89 -0.95
C ALA A 9 -10.95 0.87 0.58
N LEU A 10 -11.38 1.93 1.26
CA LEU A 10 -11.36 2.02 2.73
C LEU A 10 -12.16 0.89 3.38
N THR A 11 -13.36 0.59 2.87
CA THR A 11 -14.17 -0.52 3.37
C THR A 11 -13.45 -1.87 3.18
N CYS A 12 -12.93 -2.17 1.99
CA CYS A 12 -12.21 -3.42 1.75
C CYS A 12 -11.03 -3.60 2.71
N LEU A 13 -10.23 -2.55 2.94
CA LEU A 13 -9.10 -2.62 3.86
C LEU A 13 -9.54 -2.77 5.33
N LYS A 14 -10.65 -2.12 5.72
CA LYS A 14 -11.24 -2.28 7.05
C LYS A 14 -11.68 -3.73 7.29
N ASP A 15 -12.20 -4.39 6.26
CA ASP A 15 -12.68 -5.77 6.32
C ASP A 15 -11.56 -6.81 6.13
N GLY A 16 -10.29 -6.37 6.10
CA GLY A 16 -9.13 -7.25 6.13
C GLY A 16 -8.53 -7.61 4.77
N ALA A 17 -8.96 -6.96 3.68
CA ALA A 17 -8.32 -7.16 2.39
C ALA A 17 -6.84 -6.71 2.41
N PRO A 18 -5.95 -7.40 1.69
CA PRO A 18 -4.54 -7.00 1.56
C PRO A 18 -4.41 -5.68 0.79
N MET A 19 -3.37 -4.90 1.11
CA MET A 19 -3.08 -3.65 0.42
C MET A 19 -2.19 -3.88 -0.81
N GLY A 20 -2.72 -3.58 -1.98
CA GLY A 20 -1.95 -3.49 -3.21
C GLY A 20 -1.57 -2.05 -3.55
N LEU A 21 -0.38 -1.85 -4.12
CA LEU A 21 0.08 -0.58 -4.67
C LEU A 21 0.31 -0.73 -6.18
N LEU A 22 -0.43 0.05 -6.97
CA LEU A 22 -0.19 0.23 -8.40
C LEU A 22 0.76 1.42 -8.58
N SER A 23 1.98 1.19 -9.07
CA SER A 23 2.93 2.26 -9.39
C SER A 23 2.64 2.87 -10.77
N LYS A 24 3.23 4.05 -11.02
CA LYS A 24 3.03 4.79 -12.29
C LYS A 24 3.52 4.04 -13.52
N ASP A 25 4.48 3.15 -13.35
CA ASP A 25 5.02 2.29 -14.41
C ASP A 25 4.16 1.04 -14.68
N GLY A 26 3.04 0.88 -13.96
CA GLY A 26 2.13 -0.25 -14.11
C GLY A 26 2.48 -1.48 -13.27
N SER A 27 3.58 -1.46 -12.51
CA SER A 27 3.90 -2.57 -11.59
C SER A 27 2.93 -2.61 -10.42
N VAL A 28 2.65 -3.82 -9.91
CA VAL A 28 1.76 -4.05 -8.77
C VAL A 28 2.54 -4.72 -7.64
N TYR A 29 2.52 -4.09 -6.48
CA TYR A 29 3.20 -4.58 -5.28
C TYR A 29 2.20 -4.90 -4.19
N LEU A 30 2.38 -6.05 -3.53
CA LEU A 30 1.77 -6.30 -2.23
C LEU A 30 2.51 -5.49 -1.16
N LEU A 31 1.79 -4.69 -0.39
CA LEU A 31 2.38 -3.99 0.75
C LEU A 31 2.41 -4.94 1.95
N ILE A 32 3.55 -5.03 2.62
CA ILE A 32 3.73 -5.81 3.84
C ILE A 32 4.30 -4.93 4.95
N GLU A 33 3.92 -5.22 6.19
CA GLU A 33 4.39 -4.48 7.36
C GLU A 33 5.86 -4.77 7.65
N ASP A 34 6.58 -3.77 8.14
CA ASP A 34 7.82 -3.99 8.88
C ASP A 34 7.48 -4.42 10.31
N HIS A 35 8.05 -5.53 10.76
CA HIS A 35 7.82 -6.04 12.11
C HIS A 35 8.33 -5.08 13.19
N ASP A 36 9.44 -4.38 12.91
CA ASP A 36 10.08 -3.46 13.85
C ASP A 36 9.44 -2.06 13.81
N ALA A 37 8.76 -1.70 12.70
CA ALA A 37 8.20 -0.38 12.47
C ALA A 37 6.88 -0.45 11.67
N LYS A 38 5.79 -0.83 12.34
CA LYS A 38 4.49 -1.06 11.69
C LYS A 38 3.76 0.22 11.24
N GLN A 39 4.03 1.36 11.87
CA GLN A 39 3.23 2.57 11.70
C GLN A 39 3.11 3.06 10.24
N PRO A 40 4.18 3.11 9.44
CA PRO A 40 4.08 3.50 8.02
C PRO A 40 3.12 2.62 7.21
N TYR A 41 3.03 1.33 7.51
CA TYR A 41 2.06 0.43 6.89
C TYR A 41 0.63 0.74 7.37
N LEU A 42 0.44 0.99 8.67
CA LEU A 42 -0.88 1.31 9.23
C LEU A 42 -1.43 2.64 8.70
N ASP A 43 -0.60 3.66 8.54
CA ASP A 43 -0.99 4.97 8.02
C ASP A 43 -1.58 4.89 6.59
N LEU A 44 -1.09 3.95 5.79
CA LEU A 44 -1.60 3.72 4.44
C LEU A 44 -3.04 3.23 4.40
N LYS A 45 -3.55 2.59 5.47
CA LYS A 45 -4.95 2.14 5.54
C LYS A 45 -5.91 3.31 5.44
N ALA A 46 -5.54 4.47 5.99
CA ALA A 46 -6.34 5.69 5.91
C ALA A 46 -6.23 6.41 4.56
N LEU A 47 -5.24 6.04 3.74
CA LEU A 47 -4.93 6.65 2.45
C LEU A 47 -5.37 5.76 1.27
N ALA A 48 -6.22 4.76 1.51
CA ALA A 48 -6.71 3.85 0.48
C ALA A 48 -7.38 4.62 -0.67
N GLY A 49 -6.97 4.37 -1.91
CA GLY A 49 -7.50 5.06 -3.09
C GLY A 49 -6.93 6.45 -3.38
N GLU A 50 -6.04 6.96 -2.51
CA GLU A 50 -5.26 8.19 -2.73
C GLU A 50 -3.95 7.88 -3.47
N GLN A 51 -3.33 8.91 -4.04
CA GLN A 51 -1.94 8.80 -4.48
C GLN A 51 -1.00 8.96 -3.27
N VAL A 52 -0.01 8.08 -3.19
CA VAL A 52 0.97 8.04 -2.09
C VAL A 52 2.38 7.87 -2.63
N LYS A 53 3.37 8.25 -1.82
CA LYS A 53 4.77 7.86 -1.99
C LYS A 53 5.09 6.83 -0.91
N VAL A 54 5.55 5.66 -1.33
CA VAL A 54 5.98 4.57 -0.44
C VAL A 54 7.46 4.34 -0.68
N LYS A 55 8.25 4.26 0.39
CA LYS A 55 9.64 3.77 0.34
C LYS A 55 9.71 2.46 1.11
N GLY A 56 10.47 1.52 0.59
CA GLY A 56 10.57 0.21 1.18
C GLY A 56 11.56 -0.70 0.48
N LYS A 57 11.72 -1.91 1.02
CA LYS A 57 12.51 -2.98 0.40
C LYS A 57 11.60 -3.81 -0.50
N VAL A 58 11.99 -4.00 -1.75
CA VAL A 58 11.26 -4.83 -2.70
C VAL A 58 11.70 -6.29 -2.53
N PHE A 59 10.72 -7.19 -2.49
CA PHE A 59 10.92 -8.64 -2.47
C PHE A 59 10.22 -9.26 -3.67
N LEU A 60 10.87 -10.26 -4.28
CA LEU A 60 10.26 -11.11 -5.29
C LEU A 60 10.46 -12.57 -4.86
N LYS A 61 9.37 -13.26 -4.51
CA LYS A 61 9.43 -14.65 -4.06
C LYS A 61 8.18 -15.40 -4.52
N GLY A 62 8.38 -16.54 -5.20
CA GLY A 62 7.27 -17.37 -5.67
C GLY A 62 6.27 -16.66 -6.58
N GLY A 63 6.73 -15.67 -7.37
CA GLY A 63 5.88 -14.86 -8.23
C GLY A 63 5.16 -13.69 -7.53
N VAL A 64 5.30 -13.55 -6.21
CA VAL A 64 4.76 -12.41 -5.47
C VAL A 64 5.80 -11.30 -5.41
N GLN A 65 5.43 -10.13 -5.94
CA GLN A 65 6.19 -8.90 -5.81
C GLN A 65 5.63 -8.10 -4.63
N ALA A 66 6.47 -7.84 -3.62
CA ALA A 66 6.06 -7.16 -2.39
C ALA A 66 6.99 -6.01 -2.01
N ILE A 67 6.47 -5.05 -1.25
CA ILE A 67 7.23 -3.97 -0.63
C ILE A 67 7.03 -4.02 0.88
N GLN A 68 8.11 -4.23 1.62
CA GLN A 68 8.12 -3.96 3.07
C GLN A 68 8.17 -2.45 3.27
N VAL A 69 7.10 -1.91 3.85
CA VAL A 69 6.90 -0.46 3.97
C VAL A 69 7.80 0.10 5.08
N LEU A 70 8.74 0.96 4.71
CA LEU A 70 9.62 1.68 5.65
C LEU A 70 9.16 3.12 5.88
N SER A 71 8.54 3.75 4.88
CA SER A 71 7.91 5.07 5.02
C SER A 71 6.74 5.22 4.05
N SER A 72 5.75 6.02 4.44
CA SER A 72 4.58 6.34 3.62
C SER A 72 4.16 7.79 3.82
N GLN A 73 3.67 8.41 2.75
CA GLN A 73 3.13 9.77 2.79
C GLN A 73 2.17 9.99 1.60
N LYS A 74 1.19 10.88 1.76
CA LYS A 74 0.34 11.32 0.64
C LYS A 74 1.22 11.95 -0.45
N ALA A 75 0.93 11.66 -1.71
CA ALA A 75 1.55 12.37 -2.82
C ALA A 75 0.91 13.77 -2.90
N GLY A 76 1.75 14.81 -2.90
CA GLY A 76 1.32 16.18 -3.20
C GLY A 76 1.03 16.38 -4.68
#